data_AF-M1Q3H7-F1
#
_entry.id   AF-M1Q3H7-F1
#
_cell.length_a   1.000
_cell.length_b   1.000
_cell.length_c   1.000
_cell.angle_alpha   90.00
_cell.angle_beta   90.00
_cell.angle_gamma   90.00
#
_symmetry.space_group_name_H-M   'P 1'
#
loop_
_entity.id
_entity.type
_entity.pdbx_description
1 polymer ?
#
loop_
_entity_poly.entity_id
_entity_poly.type
_entity_poly.pdbx_seq_one_letter_code
_entity_poly.pdbx_strand_id
1 'polypeptide(L)'
;MYFEEEDLDSFLKKLKEMNSIEYVHELKEQPWGQRVIRFYDPDMHIIEVGEPMESVVKRLLSEGLPVEETSKRTLMPEEFVRQFL
;
A
#
# COMPACT_ATOMS: atom_id res chain seq x y z
N MET A 1 14.56 -0.50 0.39
CA MET A 1 14.04 0.28 -0.76
C MET A 1 12.52 0.32 -0.67
N TYR A 2 11.88 1.40 -1.09
CA TYR A 2 10.42 1.56 -1.08
C TYR A 2 9.92 1.81 -2.50
N PHE A 3 8.85 1.10 -2.87
CA PHE A 3 8.21 1.17 -4.18
C PHE A 3 6.69 1.19 -4.01
N GLU A 4 6.01 1.70 -5.03
CA GLU A 4 4.56 1.71 -5.13
C GLU A 4 4.11 0.93 -6.36
N GLU A 5 3.00 0.20 -6.22
CA GLU A 5 2.41 -0.61 -7.29
C GLU A 5 0.90 -0.40 -7.31
N GLU A 6 0.37 0.04 -8.46
CA GLU A 6 -1.05 0.33 -8.63
C GLU A 6 -1.91 -0.94 -8.53
N ASP A 7 -1.45 -2.05 -9.12
CA ASP A 7 -2.13 -3.35 -9.05
C ASP A 7 -1.37 -4.32 -8.14
N LEU A 8 -1.41 -4.00 -6.84
CA LEU A 8 -0.74 -4.80 -5.81
C LEU A 8 -1.25 -6.25 -5.80
N ASP A 9 -2.55 -6.47 -6.06
CA ASP A 9 -3.13 -7.81 -6.06
C ASP A 9 -2.57 -8.69 -7.19
N SER A 10 -2.37 -8.15 -8.40
CA SER A 10 -1.68 -8.85 -9.48
C SER A 10 -0.19 -9.04 -9.21
N PHE A 11 0.48 -8.07 -8.59
CA PHE A 11 1.87 -8.19 -8.17
C PHE A 11 2.07 -9.33 -7.16
N LEU A 12 1.22 -9.41 -6.15
CA LEU A 12 1.25 -10.47 -5.14
C LEU A 12 1.06 -11.87 -5.75
N LYS A 13 0.20 -12.00 -6.78
CA LYS A 13 0.03 -13.28 -7.50
C LYS A 13 1.32 -13.70 -8.19
N LYS A 14 1.96 -12.79 -8.93
CA LYS A 14 3.26 -13.04 -9.59
C LYS A 14 4.34 -13.40 -8.56
N LEU A 15 4.37 -12.70 -7.43
CA LEU A 15 5.36 -12.94 -6.38
C LEU A 15 5.16 -14.32 -5.72
N LYS A 16 3.92 -14.77 -5.54
CA LYS A 16 3.59 -16.11 -5.02
C LYS A 16 3.97 -17.25 -5.97
N GLU A 17 4.09 -17.00 -7.27
CA GLU A 17 4.57 -17.99 -8.26
C GLU A 17 6.09 -18.18 -8.18
N MET A 18 6.82 -17.32 -7.47
CA MET A 18 8.27 -17.40 -7.29
C MET A 18 8.62 -18.13 -5.98
N ASN A 19 9.26 -19.29 -6.09
CA ASN A 19 9.63 -20.10 -4.92
C ASN A 19 10.85 -19.58 -4.14
N SER A 20 11.55 -18.56 -4.66
CA SER A 20 12.81 -18.04 -4.10
C SER A 20 12.65 -16.75 -3.30
N ILE A 21 11.41 -16.30 -3.05
CA ILE A 21 11.17 -15.04 -2.33
C ILE A 21 11.23 -15.29 -0.83
N GLU A 22 12.13 -14.59 -0.14
CA GLU A 22 12.19 -14.57 1.32
C GLU A 22 11.44 -13.35 1.86
N TYR A 23 10.34 -13.61 2.59
CA TYR A 23 9.51 -12.56 3.16
C TYR A 23 10.01 -12.09 4.52
N VAL A 24 10.06 -10.77 4.72
CA VAL A 24 10.12 -10.16 6.05
C VAL A 24 8.74 -10.31 6.70
N HIS A 25 7.70 -9.98 5.94
CA HIS A 25 6.32 -10.30 6.24
C HIS A 25 5.51 -10.34 4.94
N GLU A 26 4.46 -11.16 4.93
CA GLU A 26 3.47 -11.18 3.85
C GLU A 26 2.69 -9.85 3.76
N LEU A 27 1.62 -9.82 2.97
CA LEU A 27 0.75 -8.65 2.86
C LEU A 27 0.25 -8.20 4.24
N LYS A 28 0.48 -6.93 4.57
CA LYS A 28 0.08 -6.31 5.83
C LYS A 28 -0.51 -4.93 5.57
N GLU A 29 -1.58 -4.60 6.26
CA GLU A 29 -2.14 -3.25 6.28
C GLU A 29 -1.44 -2.41 7.36
N GLN A 30 -1.02 -1.20 6.98
CA GLN A 30 -0.46 -0.20 7.88
C GLN A 30 -1.57 0.55 8.63
N PRO A 31 -1.29 1.19 9.78
CA PRO A 31 -2.29 1.95 10.53
C PRO A 31 -3.00 3.04 9.71
N TRP A 32 -2.32 3.59 8.71
CA TRP A 32 -2.87 4.58 7.78
C TRP A 32 -3.65 3.99 6.60
N GLY A 33 -3.88 2.66 6.58
CA GLY A 33 -4.72 1.96 5.61
C GLY A 33 -3.99 1.44 4.37
N GLN A 34 -2.70 1.73 4.21
CA GLN A 34 -1.92 1.25 3.06
C GLN A 34 -1.61 -0.24 3.20
N ARG A 35 -1.92 -1.05 2.18
CA ARG A 35 -1.45 -2.44 2.09
C ARG A 35 -0.02 -2.46 1.56
N VAL A 36 0.86 -3.18 2.24
CA VAL A 36 2.27 -3.32 1.86
C VAL A 36 2.75 -4.76 2.03
N ILE A 37 3.76 -5.15 1.26
CA ILE A 37 4.51 -6.38 1.44
C ILE A 37 6.00 -6.07 1.58
N ARG A 38 6.71 -6.87 2.39
CA ARG A 38 8.17 -6.75 2.55
C ARG A 38 8.87 -8.08 2.33
N PHE A 39 9.87 -8.06 1.47
CA PHE A 39 10.70 -9.22 1.15
C PHE A 39 12.14 -8.79 0.89
N TYR A 40 13.04 -9.76 0.83
CA TYR A 40 14.45 -9.52 0.55
C TYR A 40 14.77 -9.64 -0.94
N ASP A 41 15.72 -8.83 -1.40
CA ASP A 41 16.44 -9.11 -2.64
C ASP A 41 17.49 -10.24 -2.42
N PRO A 42 18.17 -10.74 -3.47
CA PRO A 42 19.17 -11.79 -3.33
C PRO A 42 20.37 -11.45 -2.41
N ASP A 43 20.61 -10.16 -2.16
CA ASP A 43 21.69 -9.64 -1.32
C ASP A 43 21.19 -9.29 0.11
N MET A 44 19.96 -9.69 0.47
CA MET A 44 19.33 -9.46 1.78
C MET A 44 18.99 -8.00 2.10
N HIS A 45 18.82 -7.15 1.10
CA HIS A 45 18.24 -5.83 1.29
C HIS A 45 16.71 -5.91 1.34
N ILE A 46 16.11 -5.19 2.30
CA ILE A 46 14.65 -5.12 2.42
C ILE A 46 14.07 -4.29 1.27
N ILE A 47 13.15 -4.90 0.53
CA ILE A 47 12.26 -4.26 -0.43
C ILE A 47 10.87 -4.17 0.19
N GLU A 48 10.31 -2.97 0.21
CA GLU A 48 8.90 -2.72 0.53
C GLU A 48 8.18 -2.29 -0.75
N VAL A 49 7.05 -2.95 -1.03
CA VAL A 49 6.13 -2.58 -2.11
C VAL A 49 4.76 -2.33 -1.51
N GLY A 50 4.25 -1.12 -1.68
CA GLY A 50 2.96 -0.68 -1.15
C GLY A 50 1.99 -0.22 -2.24
N GLU A 51 0.72 -0.05 -1.87
CA GLU A 51 -0.22 0.69 -2.71
C GLU A 51 0.16 2.18 -2.76
N PRO A 52 -0.05 2.87 -3.89
CA PRO A 52 0.02 4.32 -3.94
C PRO A 52 -0.96 4.93 -2.93
N MET A 53 -0.54 5.98 -2.23
CA MET A 53 -1.41 6.66 -1.26
C MET A 53 -2.69 7.22 -1.90
N GLU A 54 -2.67 7.55 -3.18
CA GLU A 54 -3.87 7.93 -3.95
C GLU A 54 -4.91 6.81 -3.98
N SER A 55 -4.49 5.57 -4.23
CA SER A 55 -5.37 4.40 -4.25
C SER A 55 -5.95 4.12 -2.87
N VAL A 56 -5.15 4.30 -1.80
CA VAL A 56 -5.60 4.17 -0.41
C VAL A 56 -6.68 5.21 -0.12
N VAL A 57 -6.45 6.48 -0.46
CA VAL A 57 -7.42 7.56 -0.24
C VAL A 57 -8.70 7.34 -1.04
N LYS A 58 -8.61 7.02 -2.33
CA LYS A 58 -9.77 6.68 -3.18
C LYS A 58 -10.60 5.55 -2.58
N ARG A 59 -9.94 4.49 -2.11
CA ARG A 59 -10.60 3.34 -1.48
C ARG A 59 -11.33 3.75 -0.20
N LEU A 60 -10.68 4.47 0.72
CA LEU A 60 -11.30 4.92 1.97
C LEU A 60 -12.52 5.82 1.72
N LEU A 61 -12.44 6.75 0.76
CA LEU A 61 -13.58 7.58 0.35
C LEU A 61 -14.72 6.72 -0.23
N SER A 62 -14.40 5.73 -1.08
CA SER A 62 -15.39 4.81 -1.66
C SER A 62 -16.07 3.90 -0.63
N GLU A 63 -15.37 3.59 0.47
CA GLU A 63 -15.91 2.87 1.64
C GLU A 63 -16.83 3.77 2.50
N GLY A 64 -16.95 5.05 2.17
CA GLY A 64 -17.83 6.01 2.82
C GLY A 64 -17.18 6.79 3.96
N LEU A 65 -15.84 6.74 4.12
CA LEU A 65 -15.17 7.58 5.11
C LEU A 65 -15.23 9.05 4.68
N PRO A 66 -15.62 9.98 5.58
CA PRO A 66 -15.56 11.41 5.29
C PRO A 66 -14.14 11.87 4.98
N VAL A 67 -14.01 12.99 4.25
CA VAL A 67 -12.72 13.62 3.92
C VAL A 67 -11.86 13.87 5.17
N GLU A 68 -12.46 14.42 6.22
CA GLU A 68 -11.78 14.76 7.48
C GLU A 68 -11.20 13.51 8.16
N GLU A 69 -11.96 12.42 8.19
CA GLU A 69 -11.53 11.16 8.79
C GLU A 69 -10.49 10.45 7.93
N THR A 70 -10.66 10.49 6.61
CA THR A 70 -9.69 9.97 5.64
C THR A 70 -8.36 10.71 5.75
N SER A 71 -8.39 12.05 5.86
CA SER A 71 -7.21 12.89 6.09
C SER A 71 -6.50 12.53 7.40
N LYS A 72 -7.24 12.41 8.51
CA LYS A 72 -6.68 12.01 9.80
C LYS A 72 -6.07 10.62 9.78
N ARG A 73 -6.74 9.64 9.15
CA ARG A 73 -6.26 8.26 9.07
C ARG A 73 -5.02 8.14 8.20
N THR A 74 -5.01 8.77 7.03
CA THR A 74 -3.89 8.69 6.06
C THR A 74 -2.75 9.65 6.35
N LEU A 75 -2.97 10.63 7.24
CA LEU A 75 -2.10 11.78 7.48
C LEU A 75 -1.88 12.67 6.25
N MET A 76 -2.71 12.51 5.20
CA MET A 76 -2.66 13.33 4.01
C MET A 76 -3.47 14.62 4.21
N PRO A 77 -3.05 15.77 3.64
CA PRO A 77 -3.81 17.02 3.73
C PRO A 77 -5.23 16.86 3.17
N GLU A 78 -6.23 17.51 3.80
CA GLU A 78 -7.60 17.48 3.28
C GLU A 78 -7.70 17.96 1.83
N GLU A 79 -6.87 18.94 1.43
CA GLU A 79 -6.81 19.43 0.05
C GLU A 79 -6.47 18.30 -0.93
N PHE A 80 -5.50 17.46 -0.59
CA PHE A 80 -5.15 16.28 -1.37
C PHE A 80 -6.29 15.26 -1.40
N VAL A 81 -6.91 14.99 -0.25
CA VAL A 81 -8.03 14.04 -0.16
C VAL A 81 -9.22 14.48 -1.01
N ARG A 82 -9.51 15.78 -1.05
CA ARG A 82 -10.62 16.35 -1.85
C ARG A 82 -10.42 16.23 -3.36
N GLN A 83 -9.20 15.98 -3.84
CA GLN A 83 -8.93 15.75 -5.26
C GLN A 83 -9.55 14.44 -5.78
N PHE A 84 -10.00 13.56 -4.87
CA PHE A 84 -10.53 12.23 -5.18
C PHE A 84 -12.03 12.06 -4.91
N LEU A 85 -12.75 13.17 -4.68
CA LEU A 85 -14.22 13.23 -4.65
C LEU A 85 -14.79 13.44 -6.05
#